data_AF-A0A078AGF0-F1
#
_entry.id   AF-A0A078AGF0-F1
#
_cell.length_a   1.000
_cell.length_b   1.000
_cell.length_c   1.000
_cell.angle_alpha   90.00
_cell.angle_beta   90.00
_cell.angle_gamma   90.00
#
_symmetry.space_group_name_H-M   'P 1'
#
loop_
_entity.id
_entity.type
_entity.pdbx_description
1 polymer ?
#
loop_
_entity_poly.entity_id
_entity_poly.type
_entity_poly.pdbx_seq_one_letter_code
_entity_poly.pdbx_strand_id
1 'polypeptide(L)'
;MKLFFFLRIYDGFSFLVQMMAGVFKDLKYFLIFFIIFILQFGMIFLVLFKAQQIDEYNGVNKLAYFLMAFRISSGDFQLDDYHSQTDGLVIFSWMIWLIAVLTLNVVFMNFIIAVISESYERVMQKLVAESFRVKAQMIVEREQLFSEDDLKSIKYFPNYIVVRRPLNTEINDAGEWQGFIKDLKYTIRTTAVKSKAEIIQNLNAIQTKNNEGLDEKIGTLNQKLDQAQEISKIELEKQSKALDAKIDGLDIQAKGLEEQVKGLDVQVKGLDTKVDGLGTSVLRIQDDMEFIKSSLTQLLQNYNQ
;
A
#
# COMPACT_ATOMS: atom_id res chain seq x y z
N MET A 1 7.15 43.46 -33.65
CA MET A 1 7.04 43.70 -32.19
C MET A 1 8.43 43.89 -31.55
N LYS A 2 9.25 44.85 -32.01
CA LYS A 2 10.57 45.13 -31.35
C LYS A 2 10.42 45.86 -30.01
N LEU A 3 9.33 46.60 -29.83
CA LEU A 3 9.03 47.33 -28.59
C LEU A 3 8.92 46.40 -27.36
N PHE A 4 8.19 45.30 -27.47
CA PHE A 4 8.05 44.33 -26.37
C PHE A 4 9.35 43.62 -25.99
N PHE A 5 10.31 43.55 -26.92
CA PHE A 5 11.64 43.03 -26.63
C PHE A 5 12.41 43.96 -25.69
N PHE A 6 12.37 45.28 -25.94
CA PHE A 6 13.03 46.27 -25.07
C PHE A 6 12.35 46.43 -23.70
N LEU A 7 11.03 46.30 -23.65
CA LEU A 7 10.27 46.33 -22.39
C LEU A 7 10.64 45.19 -21.44
N ARG A 8 11.24 44.11 -21.96
CA ARG A 8 11.68 42.96 -21.18
C ARG A 8 12.88 43.26 -20.27
N ILE A 9 13.55 44.39 -20.44
CA ILE A 9 14.67 44.83 -19.59
C ILE A 9 14.16 45.30 -18.21
N TYR A 10 12.94 45.84 -18.15
CA TYR A 10 12.35 46.37 -16.93
C TYR A 10 11.62 45.25 -16.16
N ASP A 11 11.88 45.14 -14.86
CA ASP A 11 11.37 44.02 -14.04
C ASP A 11 9.83 43.89 -14.06
N GLY A 12 9.10 45.00 -13.96
CA GLY A 12 7.62 44.98 -14.01
C GLY A 12 7.06 44.59 -15.38
N PHE A 13 7.65 45.10 -16.47
CA PHE A 13 7.19 44.82 -17.83
C PHE A 13 7.66 43.46 -18.36
N SER A 14 8.81 42.97 -17.90
CA SER A 14 9.33 41.65 -18.27
C SER A 14 8.33 40.56 -17.96
N PHE A 15 7.69 40.63 -16.78
CA PHE A 15 6.64 39.69 -16.40
C PHE A 15 5.46 39.70 -17.37
N LEU A 16 4.91 40.88 -17.65
CA LEU A 16 3.75 41.03 -18.56
C LEU A 16 4.07 40.50 -19.96
N VAL A 17 5.26 40.82 -20.49
CA VAL A 17 5.68 40.36 -21.81
C VAL A 17 5.84 38.83 -21.86
N GLN A 18 6.42 38.23 -20.82
CA GLN A 18 6.60 36.79 -20.74
C GLN A 18 5.28 36.04 -20.61
N MET A 19 4.37 36.54 -19.76
CA MET A 19 3.02 36.00 -19.61
C MET A 19 2.27 36.07 -20.94
N MET A 20 2.25 37.24 -21.58
CA MET A 20 1.58 37.42 -22.87
C MET A 20 2.15 36.45 -23.92
N ALA A 21 3.47 36.30 -24.00
CA ALA A 21 4.09 35.35 -24.92
C ALA A 21 3.72 33.89 -24.63
N GLY A 22 3.64 33.50 -23.35
CA GLY A 22 3.19 32.16 -22.93
C GLY A 22 1.73 31.90 -23.32
N VAL A 23 0.85 32.84 -22.99
CA VAL A 23 -0.59 32.77 -23.31
C VAL A 23 -0.81 32.66 -24.82
N PHE A 24 -0.14 33.49 -25.63
CA PHE A 24 -0.29 33.41 -27.09
C PHE A 24 0.20 32.08 -27.67
N LYS A 25 1.20 31.44 -27.05
CA LYS A 25 1.68 30.12 -27.46
C LYS A 25 0.62 29.05 -27.21
N ASP A 26 -0.02 29.09 -26.04
CA ASP A 26 -1.04 28.11 -25.64
C ASP A 26 -2.36 28.35 -26.41
N LEU A 27 -2.69 29.61 -26.67
CA LEU A 27 -3.87 30.02 -27.42
C LEU A 27 -3.76 29.73 -28.94
N LYS A 28 -2.57 29.41 -29.47
CA LYS A 28 -2.36 29.13 -30.91
C LYS A 28 -3.25 28.00 -31.43
N TYR A 29 -3.28 26.87 -30.72
CA TYR A 29 -4.09 25.72 -31.14
C TYR A 29 -5.58 26.02 -31.08
N PHE A 30 -5.97 26.77 -30.05
CA PHE A 30 -7.33 27.26 -29.90
C PHE A 30 -7.75 28.21 -31.03
N LEU A 31 -6.91 29.17 -31.43
CA LEU A 31 -7.22 30.08 -32.54
C LEU A 31 -7.46 29.35 -33.86
N ILE A 32 -6.70 28.28 -34.13
CA ILE A 32 -6.92 27.45 -35.33
C ILE A 32 -8.30 26.79 -35.25
N PHE A 33 -8.64 26.20 -34.11
CA PHE A 33 -9.95 25.60 -33.87
C PHE A 33 -11.08 26.64 -33.98
N PHE A 34 -10.89 27.83 -33.42
CA PHE A 34 -11.84 28.94 -33.48
C PHE A 34 -12.11 29.41 -34.91
N ILE A 35 -11.07 29.51 -35.75
CA ILE A 35 -11.23 29.84 -37.17
C ILE A 35 -12.08 28.77 -37.88
N ILE A 36 -11.90 27.48 -37.57
CA ILE A 36 -12.73 26.41 -38.14
C ILE A 36 -14.22 26.61 -37.78
N PHE A 37 -14.52 27.00 -36.54
CA PHE A 37 -15.89 27.28 -36.10
C PHE A 37 -16.50 28.50 -36.78
N ILE A 38 -15.72 29.59 -36.92
CA ILE A 38 -16.17 30.78 -37.68
C ILE A 38 -16.46 30.40 -39.13
N LEU A 39 -15.61 29.58 -39.76
CA LEU A 39 -15.84 29.12 -41.12
C LEU A 39 -17.11 28.25 -41.20
N GLN A 40 -17.32 27.34 -40.24
CA GLN A 40 -18.50 26.49 -40.20
C GLN A 40 -19.80 27.29 -40.04
N PHE A 41 -19.87 28.19 -39.06
CA PHE A 41 -21.05 29.05 -38.86
C PHE A 41 -21.24 30.07 -39.99
N GLY A 42 -20.15 30.62 -40.54
CA GLY A 42 -20.20 31.48 -41.72
C GLY A 42 -20.80 30.78 -42.94
N MET A 43 -20.48 29.49 -43.15
CA MET A 43 -21.11 28.68 -44.20
C MET A 43 -22.59 28.39 -43.92
N ILE A 44 -22.95 28.11 -42.66
CA ILE A 44 -24.36 27.93 -42.26
C ILE A 44 -25.16 29.20 -42.56
N PHE A 45 -24.66 30.37 -42.18
CA PHE A 45 -25.32 31.64 -42.47
C PHE A 45 -25.39 31.94 -43.97
N LEU A 46 -24.33 31.66 -44.73
CA LEU A 46 -24.35 31.85 -46.18
C LEU A 46 -25.47 31.05 -46.86
N VAL A 47 -25.70 29.80 -46.43
CA VAL A 47 -26.79 28.95 -46.96
C VAL A 47 -28.16 29.45 -46.50
N LEU A 48 -28.29 29.81 -45.22
CA LEU A 48 -29.53 30.27 -44.60
C LEU A 48 -30.07 31.56 -45.23
N PHE A 49 -29.19 32.53 -45.46
CA PHE A 49 -29.52 33.84 -46.04
C PHE A 49 -29.44 33.88 -47.57
N LYS A 50 -29.25 32.72 -48.23
CA LYS A 50 -29.22 32.58 -49.70
C LYS A 50 -28.25 33.55 -50.41
N ALA A 51 -27.17 33.95 -49.76
CA ALA A 51 -26.22 34.94 -50.28
C ALA A 51 -26.86 36.26 -50.75
N GLN A 52 -27.93 36.72 -50.07
CA GLN A 52 -28.45 38.07 -50.27
C GLN A 52 -27.39 39.11 -49.89
N GLN A 53 -27.32 40.21 -50.64
CA GLN A 53 -26.37 41.27 -50.34
C GLN A 53 -26.73 41.92 -49.01
N ILE A 54 -25.79 41.89 -48.06
CA ILE A 54 -25.88 42.64 -46.81
C ILE A 54 -25.34 44.04 -47.10
N ASP A 55 -26.17 45.07 -46.92
CA ASP A 55 -25.84 46.46 -47.25
C ASP A 55 -24.60 46.99 -46.51
N GLU A 56 -24.37 46.51 -45.28
CA GLU A 56 -23.19 46.86 -44.47
C GLU A 56 -21.86 46.36 -45.03
N TYR A 57 -21.87 45.33 -45.88
CA TYR A 57 -20.66 44.70 -46.42
C TYR A 57 -20.61 44.78 -47.95
N ASN A 58 -21.17 45.85 -48.51
CA ASN A 58 -21.15 46.11 -49.95
C ASN A 58 -19.72 46.01 -50.51
N GLY A 59 -19.48 44.99 -51.35
CA GLY A 59 -18.18 44.67 -51.95
C GLY A 59 -17.59 43.31 -51.55
N VAL A 60 -18.05 42.68 -50.46
CA VAL A 60 -17.51 41.39 -50.00
C VAL A 60 -18.60 40.32 -49.83
N ASN A 61 -19.34 40.09 -50.91
CA ASN A 61 -20.65 39.42 -50.89
C ASN A 61 -20.67 38.07 -50.13
N LYS A 62 -19.68 37.19 -50.34
CA LYS A 62 -19.61 35.89 -49.64
C LYS A 62 -18.84 35.94 -48.31
N LEU A 63 -17.91 36.89 -48.12
CA LEU A 63 -17.15 37.00 -46.87
C LEU A 63 -17.92 37.75 -45.78
N ALA A 64 -18.95 38.50 -46.14
CA ALA A 64 -19.84 39.20 -45.21
C ALA A 64 -20.39 38.27 -44.12
N TYR A 65 -20.83 37.05 -44.48
CA TYR A 65 -21.34 36.07 -43.52
C TYR A 65 -20.27 35.48 -42.59
N PHE A 66 -19.02 35.41 -43.04
CA PHE A 66 -17.90 35.02 -42.17
C PHE A 66 -17.54 36.13 -41.20
N LEU A 67 -17.61 37.39 -41.64
CA LEU A 67 -17.45 38.56 -40.76
C LEU A 67 -18.60 38.67 -39.76
N MET A 68 -19.82 38.30 -40.17
CA MET A 68 -20.98 38.19 -39.30
C MET A 68 -20.78 37.11 -38.21
N ALA A 69 -20.32 35.92 -38.59
CA ALA A 69 -19.98 34.87 -37.62
C ALA A 69 -18.85 35.30 -36.66
N PHE A 70 -17.83 36.02 -37.17
CA PHE A 70 -16.77 36.60 -36.35
C PHE A 70 -17.29 37.67 -35.37
N ARG A 71 -18.20 38.54 -35.80
CA ARG A 71 -18.87 39.53 -34.94
C ARG A 71 -19.67 38.86 -33.83
N ILE A 72 -20.50 37.87 -34.17
CA ILE A 72 -21.27 37.10 -33.20
C ILE A 72 -20.34 36.48 -32.15
N SER A 73 -19.19 35.95 -32.56
CA SER A 73 -18.19 35.38 -31.64
C SER A 73 -17.45 36.39 -30.77
N SER A 74 -17.47 37.67 -31.14
CA SER A 74 -16.90 38.77 -30.35
C SER A 74 -17.92 39.39 -29.37
N GLY A 75 -19.18 38.93 -29.43
CA GLY A 75 -20.30 39.46 -28.63
C GLY A 75 -21.05 40.62 -29.26
N ASP A 76 -20.83 40.91 -30.56
CA ASP A 76 -21.56 41.92 -31.32
C ASP A 76 -22.78 41.28 -32.00
N PHE A 77 -23.99 41.69 -31.60
CA PHE A 77 -25.26 41.05 -31.99
C PHE A 77 -26.09 41.96 -32.88
N GLN A 78 -25.75 42.02 -34.16
CA GLN A 78 -26.55 42.74 -35.14
C GLN A 78 -27.56 41.82 -35.83
N LEU A 79 -28.84 42.23 -35.89
CA LEU A 79 -29.97 41.35 -36.25
C LEU A 79 -30.83 41.86 -37.42
N ASP A 80 -30.42 42.92 -38.10
CA ASP A 80 -31.29 43.70 -39.00
C ASP A 80 -31.90 42.88 -40.17
N ASP A 81 -31.17 41.87 -40.66
CA ASP A 81 -31.58 41.07 -41.82
C ASP A 81 -32.35 39.78 -41.46
N TYR A 82 -32.52 39.45 -40.17
CA TYR A 82 -33.16 38.19 -39.77
C TYR A 82 -34.68 38.19 -40.01
N HIS A 83 -35.31 39.37 -40.07
CA HIS A 83 -36.76 39.52 -40.22
C HIS A 83 -37.26 39.53 -41.67
N SER A 84 -36.36 39.71 -42.66
CA SER A 84 -36.72 39.83 -44.08
C SER A 84 -36.89 38.50 -44.81
N GLN A 85 -36.75 37.38 -44.11
CA GLN A 85 -36.83 36.02 -44.66
C GLN A 85 -38.27 35.47 -44.67
N THR A 86 -38.52 34.43 -45.46
CA THR A 86 -39.80 33.71 -45.51
C THR A 86 -40.18 33.13 -44.14
N ASP A 87 -41.45 33.24 -43.72
CA ASP A 87 -41.95 32.95 -42.36
C ASP A 87 -41.42 31.66 -41.69
N GLY A 88 -41.25 30.57 -42.45
CA GLY A 88 -40.70 29.30 -41.92
C GLY A 88 -39.19 29.28 -41.69
N LEU A 89 -38.42 30.06 -42.48
CA LEU A 89 -36.96 30.16 -42.36
C LEU A 89 -36.56 31.05 -41.18
N VAL A 90 -37.37 32.07 -40.86
CA VAL A 90 -37.11 33.01 -39.75
C VAL A 90 -36.91 32.27 -38.43
N ILE A 91 -37.82 31.35 -38.07
CA ILE A 91 -37.74 30.59 -36.82
C ILE A 91 -36.46 29.75 -36.75
N PHE A 92 -36.08 29.11 -37.86
CA PHE A 92 -34.87 28.31 -37.96
C PHE A 92 -33.60 29.18 -37.84
N SER A 93 -33.61 30.37 -38.44
CA SER A 93 -32.53 31.35 -38.35
C SER A 93 -32.31 31.84 -36.92
N TRP A 94 -33.38 32.13 -36.18
CA TRP A 94 -33.32 32.50 -34.76
C TRP A 94 -32.78 31.37 -33.89
N MET A 95 -33.19 30.12 -34.15
CA MET A 95 -32.70 28.96 -33.40
C MET A 95 -31.20 28.72 -33.65
N ILE A 96 -30.75 28.76 -34.91
CA ILE A 96 -29.33 28.63 -35.25
C ILE A 96 -28.52 29.78 -34.64
N TRP A 97 -29.03 31.01 -34.73
CA TRP A 97 -28.36 32.16 -34.12
C TRP A 97 -28.22 31.98 -32.60
N LEU A 98 -29.26 31.55 -31.90
CA LEU A 98 -29.20 31.29 -30.45
C LEU A 98 -28.14 30.23 -30.11
N ILE A 99 -28.10 29.13 -30.87
CA ILE A 99 -27.09 28.07 -30.70
C ILE A 99 -25.69 28.61 -31.00
N ALA A 100 -25.53 29.43 -32.04
CA ALA A 100 -24.27 30.06 -32.40
C ALA A 100 -23.80 31.00 -31.28
N VAL A 101 -24.68 31.83 -30.70
CA VAL A 101 -24.34 32.71 -29.57
C VAL A 101 -23.94 31.91 -28.34
N LEU A 102 -24.71 30.89 -27.97
CA LEU A 102 -24.40 30.05 -26.80
C LEU A 102 -23.05 29.34 -26.99
N THR A 103 -22.85 28.75 -28.17
CA THR A 103 -21.60 28.06 -28.46
C THR A 103 -20.43 29.04 -28.55
N LEU A 104 -20.51 30.08 -29.40
CA LEU A 104 -19.44 31.02 -29.71
C LEU A 104 -19.07 31.96 -28.56
N ASN A 105 -20.03 32.43 -27.76
CA ASN A 105 -19.72 33.33 -26.65
C ASN A 105 -19.58 32.60 -25.32
N VAL A 106 -20.52 31.72 -24.95
CA VAL A 106 -20.49 31.13 -23.60
C VAL A 106 -19.40 30.07 -23.51
N VAL A 107 -19.34 29.13 -24.46
CA VAL A 107 -18.35 28.04 -24.40
C VAL A 107 -16.95 28.55 -24.69
N PHE A 108 -16.74 29.36 -25.74
CA PHE A 108 -15.38 29.83 -26.07
C PHE A 108 -14.84 30.83 -25.05
N MET A 109 -15.64 31.77 -24.51
CA MET A 109 -15.11 32.68 -23.47
C MET A 109 -14.68 31.89 -22.23
N ASN A 110 -15.49 30.93 -21.78
CA ASN A 110 -15.14 30.09 -20.64
C ASN A 110 -13.87 29.27 -20.90
N PHE A 111 -13.70 28.75 -22.11
CA PHE A 111 -12.49 28.03 -22.49
C PHE A 111 -11.25 28.93 -22.55
N ILE A 112 -11.36 30.13 -23.15
CA ILE A 112 -10.28 31.12 -23.20
C ILE A 112 -9.84 31.47 -21.78
N ILE A 113 -10.79 31.76 -20.88
CA ILE A 113 -10.51 32.06 -19.48
C ILE A 113 -9.76 30.90 -18.82
N ALA A 114 -10.19 29.65 -19.04
CA ALA A 114 -9.53 28.47 -18.47
C ALA A 114 -8.08 28.32 -18.97
N VAL A 115 -7.85 28.43 -20.28
CA VAL A 115 -6.51 28.29 -20.88
C VAL A 115 -5.59 29.43 -20.45
N ILE A 116 -6.10 30.68 -20.44
CA ILE A 116 -5.33 31.83 -19.96
C ILE A 116 -4.98 31.65 -18.49
N SER A 117 -5.91 31.16 -17.66
CA SER A 117 -5.67 30.93 -16.23
C SER A 117 -4.59 29.87 -15.98
N GLU A 118 -4.63 28.75 -16.70
CA GLU A 118 -3.60 27.70 -16.60
C GLU A 118 -2.24 28.19 -17.09
N SER A 119 -2.20 28.91 -18.21
CA SER A 119 -0.97 29.48 -18.76
C SER A 119 -0.37 30.54 -17.84
N TYR A 120 -1.21 31.41 -17.27
CA TYR A 120 -0.83 32.41 -16.28
C TYR A 120 -0.15 31.77 -15.07
N GLU A 121 -0.75 30.75 -14.48
CA GLU A 121 -0.20 30.06 -13.31
C GLU A 121 1.16 29.41 -13.63
N ARG A 122 1.27 28.76 -14.79
CA ARG A 122 2.51 28.13 -15.25
C ARG A 122 3.66 29.12 -15.42
N VAL A 123 3.39 30.30 -16.00
CA VAL A 123 4.40 31.35 -16.17
C VAL A 123 4.74 32.00 -14.84
N MET A 124 3.74 32.25 -13.98
CA MET A 124 3.94 32.82 -12.65
C MET A 124 4.92 31.99 -11.80
N GLN A 125 4.79 30.66 -11.82
CA GLN A 125 5.70 29.76 -11.10
C GLN A 125 7.16 29.82 -11.58
N LYS A 126 7.40 30.23 -12.83
CA LYS A 126 8.73 30.29 -13.45
C LYS A 126 9.24 31.71 -13.70
N LEU A 127 8.49 32.74 -13.27
CA LEU A 127 8.73 34.14 -13.54
C LEU A 127 10.17 34.56 -13.26
N VAL A 128 10.67 34.26 -12.05
CA VAL A 128 12.02 34.67 -11.63
C VAL A 128 13.10 34.01 -12.49
N ALA A 129 12.95 32.72 -12.76
CA ALA A 129 13.90 31.96 -13.57
C ALA A 129 13.91 32.43 -15.03
N GLU A 130 12.74 32.66 -15.63
CA GLU A 130 12.62 33.19 -16.99
C GLU A 130 13.11 34.64 -17.10
N SER A 131 12.86 35.48 -16.09
CA SER A 131 13.44 36.84 -16.01
C SER A 131 14.97 36.81 -16.01
N PHE A 132 15.59 35.97 -15.18
CA PHE A 132 17.05 35.82 -15.18
C PHE A 132 17.59 35.22 -16.48
N ARG A 133 16.90 34.23 -17.05
CA ARG A 133 17.26 33.64 -18.35
C ARG A 133 17.33 34.70 -19.43
N VAL A 134 16.30 35.56 -19.49
CA VAL A 134 16.23 36.66 -20.44
C VAL A 134 17.36 37.65 -20.23
N LYS A 135 17.63 38.05 -18.99
CA LYS A 135 18.73 38.98 -18.67
C LYS A 135 20.09 38.39 -19.08
N ALA A 136 20.33 37.13 -18.79
CA ALA A 136 21.53 36.42 -19.21
C ALA A 136 21.64 36.38 -20.74
N GLN A 137 20.54 36.11 -21.45
CA GLN A 137 20.54 36.11 -22.91
C GLN A 137 20.83 37.48 -23.49
N MET A 138 20.28 38.56 -22.93
CA MET A 138 20.58 39.93 -23.36
C MET A 138 22.05 40.31 -23.09
N ILE A 139 22.66 39.79 -22.01
CA ILE A 139 24.09 39.97 -21.74
C ILE A 139 24.91 39.25 -22.82
N VAL A 140 24.59 37.99 -23.16
CA VAL A 140 25.30 37.24 -24.20
C VAL A 140 25.16 37.92 -25.57
N GLU A 141 23.96 38.37 -25.95
CA GLU A 141 23.72 39.09 -27.20
C GLU A 141 24.53 40.39 -27.27
N ARG A 142 24.66 41.10 -26.14
CA ARG A 142 25.54 42.27 -26.03
C ARG A 142 27.02 41.86 -26.16
N GLU A 143 27.43 40.78 -25.50
CA GLU A 143 28.82 40.35 -25.47
C GLU A 143 29.35 39.93 -26.84
N GLN A 144 28.48 39.41 -27.71
CA GLN A 144 28.82 39.10 -29.10
C GLN A 144 29.20 40.33 -29.94
N LEU A 145 28.87 41.54 -29.49
CA LEU A 145 29.24 42.79 -30.18
C LEU A 145 30.60 43.36 -29.72
N PHE A 146 31.26 42.75 -28.73
CA PHE A 146 32.57 43.19 -28.27
C PHE A 146 33.69 42.75 -29.22
N SER A 147 34.69 43.60 -29.38
CA SER A 147 35.94 43.24 -30.07
C SER A 147 36.86 42.44 -29.14
N GLU A 148 37.85 41.72 -29.68
CA GLU A 148 38.79 40.93 -28.86
C GLU A 148 39.56 41.78 -27.81
N ASP A 149 39.76 43.07 -28.09
CA ASP A 149 40.40 44.01 -27.16
C ASP A 149 39.46 44.43 -26.02
N ASP A 150 38.15 44.52 -26.28
CA ASP A 150 37.15 44.90 -25.28
C ASP A 150 36.98 43.80 -24.21
N LEU A 151 37.12 42.54 -24.62
CA LEU A 151 37.06 41.37 -23.73
C LEU A 151 38.21 41.33 -22.71
N LYS A 152 39.33 41.99 -23.00
CA LYS A 152 40.49 42.09 -22.10
C LYS A 152 40.44 43.32 -21.19
N SER A 153 39.46 44.20 -21.40
CA SER A 153 39.35 45.46 -20.65
C SER A 153 38.81 45.22 -19.24
N ILE A 154 39.62 45.59 -18.24
CA ILE A 154 39.27 45.57 -16.82
C ILE A 154 38.03 46.45 -16.51
N LYS A 155 37.72 47.42 -17.39
CA LYS A 155 36.54 48.29 -17.27
C LYS A 155 35.23 47.54 -17.55
N TYR A 156 35.21 46.63 -18.52
CA TYR A 156 34.04 45.82 -18.87
C TYR A 156 34.01 44.51 -18.09
N PHE A 157 35.18 43.91 -17.85
CA PHE A 157 35.36 42.63 -17.17
C PHE A 157 36.29 42.78 -15.95
N PRO A 158 35.79 43.33 -14.82
CA PRO A 158 36.57 43.46 -13.60
C PRO A 158 36.84 42.10 -12.95
N ASN A 159 38.00 41.96 -12.30
CA ASN A 159 38.40 40.71 -11.62
C ASN A 159 37.56 40.36 -10.37
N TYR A 160 36.82 41.33 -9.82
CA TYR A 160 36.07 41.18 -8.58
C TYR A 160 34.69 41.79 -8.69
N ILE A 161 33.68 41.07 -8.18
CA ILE A 161 32.29 41.54 -8.07
C ILE A 161 31.97 41.73 -6.59
N VAL A 162 31.63 42.96 -6.20
CA VAL A 162 31.20 43.26 -4.83
C VAL A 162 29.67 43.17 -4.76
N VAL A 163 29.16 42.15 -4.08
CA VAL A 163 27.72 41.97 -3.87
C VAL A 163 27.36 42.44 -2.46
N ARG A 164 26.46 43.41 -2.34
CA ARG A 164 25.87 43.83 -1.06
C ARG A 164 24.43 43.34 -1.00
N ARG A 165 24.06 42.63 0.07
CA ARG A 165 22.68 42.22 0.35
C ARG A 165 22.05 43.21 1.35
N PRO A 166 20.86 43.74 1.10
CA PRO A 166 20.15 44.55 2.09
C PRO A 166 19.81 43.70 3.32
N LEU A 167 19.93 44.30 4.52
CA LEU A 167 19.61 43.63 5.80
C LEU A 167 18.10 43.42 5.98
N ASN A 168 17.28 44.32 5.44
CA ASN A 168 15.83 44.22 5.43
C ASN A 168 15.34 44.33 3.98
N THR A 169 14.76 43.26 3.47
CA THR A 169 14.09 43.26 2.17
C THR A 169 12.63 43.55 2.43
N GLU A 170 12.14 44.73 2.06
CA GLU A 170 10.72 44.87 1.72
C GLU A 170 10.53 44.16 0.37
N ILE A 171 9.76 43.08 0.39
CA ILE A 171 9.62 42.13 -0.71
C ILE A 171 8.49 42.64 -1.60
N ASN A 172 8.79 42.96 -2.87
CA ASN A 172 7.76 43.28 -3.88
C ASN A 172 6.71 42.16 -3.96
N ASP A 173 5.43 42.50 -4.16
CA ASP A 173 4.26 41.58 -4.27
C ASP A 173 4.50 40.32 -5.13
N ALA A 174 5.25 40.43 -6.23
CA ALA A 174 5.57 39.28 -7.09
C ALA A 174 6.53 38.26 -6.44
N GLY A 175 7.35 38.70 -5.49
CA GLY A 175 8.19 37.86 -4.66
C GLY A 175 7.43 37.21 -3.49
N GLU A 176 6.33 37.81 -3.04
CA GLU A 176 5.51 37.26 -1.95
C GLU A 176 4.80 35.98 -2.36
N TRP A 177 4.27 35.88 -3.58
CA TRP A 177 3.64 34.63 -4.05
C TRP A 177 4.64 33.47 -4.14
N GLN A 178 5.87 33.75 -4.62
CA GLN A 178 6.96 32.77 -4.62
C GLN A 178 7.37 32.37 -3.20
N GLY A 179 7.48 33.35 -2.29
CA GLY A 179 7.73 33.12 -0.87
C GLY A 179 6.66 32.24 -0.24
N PHE A 180 5.39 32.58 -0.44
CA PHE A 180 4.24 31.83 0.06
C PHE A 180 4.21 30.39 -0.47
N ILE A 181 4.38 30.18 -1.78
CA ILE A 181 4.40 28.83 -2.36
C ILE A 181 5.59 28.03 -1.86
N LYS A 182 6.76 28.67 -1.71
CA LYS A 182 7.96 28.03 -1.15
C LYS A 182 7.75 27.65 0.31
N ASP A 183 7.18 28.54 1.11
CA ASP A 183 6.92 28.33 2.53
C ASP A 183 5.84 27.28 2.75
N LEU A 184 4.79 27.27 1.91
CA LEU A 184 3.77 26.23 1.89
C LEU A 184 4.39 24.87 1.57
N LYS A 185 5.22 24.80 0.53
CA LYS A 185 5.92 23.57 0.14
C LYS A 185 6.88 23.10 1.23
N TYR A 186 7.61 24.02 1.86
CA TYR A 186 8.48 23.72 2.98
C TYR A 186 7.69 23.21 4.20
N THR A 187 6.56 23.85 4.52
CA THR A 187 5.66 23.46 5.61
C THR A 187 5.10 22.07 5.35
N ILE A 188 4.56 21.79 4.16
CA ILE A 188 4.05 20.46 3.79
C ILE A 188 5.15 19.41 3.92
N ARG A 189 6.35 19.70 3.41
CA ARG A 189 7.48 18.76 3.49
C ARG A 189 7.90 18.52 4.93
N THR A 190 7.96 19.56 5.75
CA THR A 190 8.37 19.46 7.16
C THR A 190 7.33 18.72 7.98
N THR A 191 6.04 19.01 7.79
CA THR A 191 4.93 18.30 8.42
C THR A 191 4.89 16.84 8.00
N ALA A 192 5.11 16.53 6.71
CA ALA A 192 5.16 15.14 6.23
C ALA A 192 6.35 14.37 6.82
N VAL A 193 7.53 14.99 6.91
CA VAL A 193 8.71 14.38 7.56
C VAL A 193 8.47 14.16 9.05
N LYS A 194 7.88 15.14 9.74
CA LYS A 194 7.56 15.05 11.17
C LYS A 194 6.51 13.96 11.44
N SER A 195 5.44 13.92 10.66
CA SER A 195 4.41 12.88 10.74
C SER A 195 4.99 11.48 10.50
N LYS A 196 5.86 11.32 9.48
CA LYS A 196 6.55 10.05 9.24
C LYS A 196 7.43 9.64 10.41
N ALA A 197 8.16 10.58 11.02
CA ALA A 197 8.99 10.31 12.20
C ALA A 197 8.15 9.89 13.41
N GLU A 198 7.03 10.59 13.68
CA GLU A 198 6.09 10.24 14.75
C GLU A 198 5.47 8.85 14.53
N ILE A 199 5.09 8.50 13.29
CA ILE A 199 4.58 7.17 12.95
C ILE A 199 5.64 6.09 13.22
N ILE A 200 6.90 6.32 12.84
CA ILE A 200 8.00 5.37 13.09
C ILE A 200 8.24 5.21 14.60
N GLN A 201 8.23 6.30 15.37
CA GLN A 201 8.38 6.24 16.82
C GLN A 201 7.24 5.45 17.48
N ASN A 202 6.00 5.71 17.08
CA ASN A 202 4.83 4.99 17.59
C ASN A 202 4.87 3.50 17.22
N LEU A 203 5.28 3.16 15.99
CA LEU A 203 5.46 1.78 15.56
C LEU A 203 6.49 1.05 16.41
N ASN A 204 7.66 1.65 16.63
CA ASN A 204 8.70 1.07 17.48
C ASN A 204 8.21 0.89 18.92
N ALA A 205 7.51 1.87 19.49
CA ALA A 205 6.95 1.76 20.84
C ALA A 205 5.91 0.63 20.98
N ILE A 206 5.05 0.46 19.97
CA ILE A 206 4.08 -0.64 19.93
C ILE A 206 4.80 -1.99 19.80
N GLN A 207 5.84 -2.06 18.95
CA GLN A 207 6.61 -3.29 18.76
C GLN A 207 7.35 -3.70 20.04
N THR A 208 7.96 -2.76 20.77
CA THR A 208 8.59 -3.02 22.07
C THR A 208 7.57 -3.53 23.09
N LYS A 209 6.43 -2.84 23.25
CA LYS A 209 5.37 -3.28 24.18
C LYS A 209 4.82 -4.66 23.84
N ASN A 210 4.62 -4.96 22.56
CA ASN A 210 4.16 -6.27 22.13
C ASN A 210 5.19 -7.36 22.45
N ASN A 211 6.48 -7.09 22.21
CA ASN A 211 7.55 -8.03 22.52
C ASN A 211 7.67 -8.27 24.04
N GLU A 212 7.62 -7.22 24.85
CA GLU A 212 7.62 -7.34 26.33
C GLU A 212 6.42 -8.17 26.82
N GLY A 213 5.22 -7.91 26.30
CA GLY A 213 4.02 -8.69 26.65
C GLY A 213 4.05 -10.13 26.14
N LEU A 214 4.76 -10.41 25.05
CA LEU A 214 5.04 -11.76 24.56
C LEU A 214 6.03 -12.48 25.47
N ASP A 215 7.11 -11.82 25.87
CA ASP A 215 8.13 -12.38 26.76
C ASP A 215 7.55 -12.72 28.14
N GLU A 216 6.69 -11.87 28.70
CA GLU A 216 5.99 -12.14 29.96
C GLU A 216 5.06 -13.37 29.86
N LYS A 217 4.33 -13.50 28.75
CA LYS A 217 3.48 -14.68 28.47
C LYS A 217 4.31 -15.94 28.26
N ILE A 218 5.44 -15.85 27.58
CA ILE A 218 6.36 -16.97 27.39
C ILE A 218 6.95 -17.40 28.74
N GLY A 219 7.37 -16.45 29.58
CA GLY A 219 7.88 -16.73 30.92
C GLY A 219 6.85 -17.46 31.80
N THR A 220 5.60 -16.98 31.81
CA THR A 220 4.52 -17.64 32.56
C THR A 220 4.14 -19.01 32.00
N LEU A 221 4.17 -19.20 30.68
CA LEU A 221 3.95 -20.51 30.06
C LEU A 221 5.06 -21.49 30.41
N ASN A 222 6.33 -21.06 30.36
CA ASN A 222 7.47 -21.90 30.73
C ASN A 222 7.37 -22.33 32.21
N GLN A 223 7.04 -21.41 33.11
CA GLN A 223 6.87 -21.75 34.53
C GLN A 223 5.74 -22.76 34.76
N LYS A 224 4.61 -22.63 34.04
CA LYS A 224 3.52 -23.61 34.11
C LYS A 224 3.93 -24.96 33.53
N LEU A 225 4.74 -24.97 32.47
CA LEU A 225 5.27 -26.19 31.87
C LEU A 225 6.19 -26.92 32.84
N ASP A 226 7.12 -26.21 33.49
CA ASP A 226 8.04 -26.78 34.48
C ASP A 226 7.26 -27.38 35.67
N GLN A 227 6.25 -26.68 36.16
CA GLN A 227 5.37 -27.18 37.23
C GLN A 227 4.61 -28.43 36.81
N ALA A 228 4.05 -28.45 35.59
CA ALA A 228 3.32 -29.61 35.09
C ALA A 228 4.24 -30.83 34.91
N GLN A 229 5.48 -30.61 34.44
CA GLN A 229 6.48 -31.67 34.32
C GLN A 229 6.86 -32.24 35.68
N GLU A 230 7.09 -31.39 36.69
CA GLU A 230 7.47 -31.85 38.03
C GLU A 230 6.31 -32.61 38.71
N ILE A 231 5.08 -32.13 38.60
CA ILE A 231 3.89 -32.83 39.11
C ILE A 231 3.76 -34.21 38.44
N SER A 232 3.91 -34.27 37.11
CA SER A 232 3.84 -35.52 36.37
C SER A 232 4.94 -36.51 36.78
N LYS A 233 6.16 -36.01 37.04
CA LYS A 233 7.28 -36.83 37.51
C LYS A 233 7.01 -37.41 38.90
N ILE A 234 6.54 -36.59 39.84
CA ILE A 234 6.20 -37.04 41.20
C ILE A 234 5.10 -38.11 41.16
N GLU A 235 4.08 -37.93 40.32
CA GLU A 235 2.99 -38.91 40.21
C GLU A 235 3.48 -40.24 39.61
N LEU A 236 4.36 -40.19 38.60
CA LEU A 236 4.98 -41.39 38.02
C LEU A 236 5.88 -42.11 39.06
N GLU A 237 6.67 -41.39 39.85
CA GLU A 237 7.49 -41.98 40.91
C GLU A 237 6.61 -42.67 41.98
N LYS A 238 5.48 -42.06 42.33
CA LYS A 238 4.52 -42.64 43.28
C LYS A 238 3.89 -43.92 42.72
N GLN A 239 3.52 -43.93 41.44
CA GLN A 239 3.00 -45.13 40.78
C GLN A 239 4.06 -46.24 40.70
N SER A 240 5.31 -45.90 40.41
CA SER A 240 6.43 -46.85 40.41
C SER A 240 6.59 -47.52 41.77
N LYS A 241 6.66 -46.73 42.86
CA LYS A 241 6.78 -47.27 44.22
C LYS A 241 5.61 -48.17 44.62
N ALA A 242 4.39 -47.82 44.18
CA ALA A 242 3.21 -48.65 44.42
C ALA A 242 3.26 -49.97 43.65
N LEU A 243 3.81 -49.96 42.44
CA LEU A 243 4.06 -51.18 41.65
C LEU A 243 5.13 -52.05 42.31
N ASP A 244 6.24 -51.46 42.75
CA ASP A 244 7.31 -52.19 43.45
C ASP A 244 6.77 -52.91 44.70
N ALA A 245 5.98 -52.23 45.53
CA ALA A 245 5.36 -52.83 46.70
C ALA A 245 4.41 -53.99 46.36
N LYS A 246 3.69 -53.92 45.23
CA LYS A 246 2.86 -55.03 44.75
C LYS A 246 3.72 -56.21 44.27
N ILE A 247 4.85 -55.94 43.60
CA ILE A 247 5.80 -56.96 43.16
C ILE A 247 6.38 -57.69 44.36
N ASP A 248 6.82 -56.95 45.39
CA ASP A 248 7.32 -57.54 46.64
C ASP A 248 6.26 -58.43 47.32
N GLY A 249 5.01 -57.97 47.35
CA GLY A 249 3.88 -58.76 47.87
C GLY A 249 3.66 -60.07 47.11
N LEU A 250 3.76 -60.03 45.77
CA LEU A 250 3.67 -61.23 44.93
C LEU A 250 4.85 -62.17 45.14
N ASP A 251 6.07 -61.65 45.35
CA ASP A 251 7.26 -62.46 45.63
C ASP A 251 7.13 -63.22 46.96
N ILE A 252 6.60 -62.57 48.01
CA ILE A 252 6.30 -63.22 49.29
C ILE A 252 5.26 -64.33 49.11
N GLN A 253 4.18 -64.08 48.35
CA GLN A 253 3.17 -65.09 48.07
C GLN A 253 3.76 -66.28 47.30
N ALA A 254 4.62 -66.03 46.32
CA ALA A 254 5.31 -67.08 45.57
C ALA A 254 6.19 -67.95 46.47
N LYS A 255 6.97 -67.34 47.38
CA LYS A 255 7.77 -68.08 48.38
C LYS A 255 6.91 -68.93 49.32
N GLY A 256 5.80 -68.37 49.81
CA GLY A 256 4.86 -69.11 50.67
C GLY A 256 4.25 -70.32 49.96
N LEU A 257 3.90 -70.18 48.67
CA LEU A 257 3.44 -71.31 47.85
C LEU A 257 4.56 -72.35 47.67
N GLU A 258 5.80 -71.93 47.46
CA GLU A 258 6.95 -72.85 47.34
C GLU A 258 7.16 -73.68 48.61
N GLU A 259 7.02 -73.07 49.79
CA GLU A 259 7.09 -73.77 51.09
C GLU A 259 5.94 -74.77 51.26
N GLN A 260 4.71 -74.39 50.89
CA GLN A 260 3.57 -75.30 50.93
C GLN A 260 3.79 -76.52 50.02
N VAL A 261 4.32 -76.30 48.82
CA VAL A 261 4.67 -77.38 47.88
C VAL A 261 5.75 -78.30 48.47
N LYS A 262 6.79 -77.75 49.12
CA LYS A 262 7.81 -78.55 49.84
C LYS A 262 7.19 -79.35 50.99
N GLY A 263 6.26 -78.77 51.75
CA GLY A 263 5.54 -79.45 52.82
C GLY A 263 4.70 -80.63 52.31
N LEU A 264 3.99 -80.43 51.20
CA LEU A 264 3.25 -81.49 50.51
C LEU A 264 4.19 -82.61 50.02
N ASP A 265 5.35 -82.26 49.43
CA ASP A 265 6.35 -83.24 48.99
C ASP A 265 6.83 -84.15 50.15
N VAL A 266 7.06 -83.56 51.33
CA VAL A 266 7.42 -84.33 52.53
C VAL A 266 6.29 -85.25 52.98
N GLN A 267 5.05 -84.77 52.98
CA GLN A 267 3.88 -85.59 53.35
C GLN A 267 3.70 -86.77 52.40
N VAL A 268 3.87 -86.55 51.09
CA VAL A 268 3.82 -87.61 50.07
C VAL A 268 4.90 -88.66 50.32
N LYS A 269 6.15 -88.25 50.56
CA LYS A 269 7.23 -89.18 50.93
C LYS A 269 6.92 -89.96 52.21
N GLY A 270 6.31 -89.31 53.21
CA GLY A 270 5.87 -89.97 54.44
C GLY A 270 4.76 -90.99 54.20
N LEU A 271 3.85 -90.72 53.27
CA LEU A 271 2.83 -91.68 52.84
C LEU A 271 3.46 -92.86 52.10
N ASP A 272 4.40 -92.62 51.18
CA ASP A 272 5.12 -93.68 50.46
C ASP A 272 5.79 -94.65 51.45
N THR A 273 6.51 -94.15 52.45
CA THR A 273 7.16 -95.02 53.46
C THR A 273 6.16 -95.83 54.30
N LYS A 274 4.99 -95.27 54.62
CA LYS A 274 3.92 -96.01 55.31
C LYS A 274 3.32 -97.08 54.41
N VAL A 275 3.13 -96.79 53.13
CA VAL A 275 2.65 -97.74 52.12
C VAL A 275 3.67 -98.88 51.97
N ASP A 276 4.97 -98.57 51.91
CA ASP A 276 6.04 -99.58 51.91
C ASP A 276 6.00 -100.44 53.19
N GLY A 277 5.85 -99.80 54.36
CA GLY A 277 5.74 -100.47 55.65
C GLY A 277 4.52 -101.41 55.75
N LEU A 278 3.38 -100.98 55.23
CA LEU A 278 2.19 -101.81 55.04
C LEU A 278 2.48 -102.97 54.10
N GLY A 279 3.17 -102.72 52.98
CA GLY A 279 3.65 -103.75 52.06
C GLY A 279 4.45 -104.84 52.78
N THR A 280 5.44 -104.47 53.60
CA THR A 280 6.20 -105.44 54.43
C THR A 280 5.35 -106.16 55.47
N SER A 281 4.38 -105.49 56.09
CA SER A 281 3.50 -106.11 57.09
C SER A 281 2.56 -107.12 56.44
N VAL A 282 2.04 -106.81 55.26
CA VAL A 282 1.22 -107.73 54.47
C VAL A 282 2.04 -108.95 54.03
N LEU A 283 3.29 -108.76 53.60
CA LEU A 283 4.21 -109.88 53.31
C LEU A 283 4.42 -110.77 54.54
N ARG A 284 4.67 -110.19 55.72
CA ARG A 284 4.76 -110.95 56.97
C ARG A 284 3.49 -111.72 57.33
N ILE A 285 2.33 -111.09 57.18
CA ILE A 285 1.04 -111.77 57.41
C ILE A 285 0.88 -112.91 56.40
N GLN A 286 1.25 -112.71 55.15
CA GLN A 286 1.23 -113.74 54.13
C GLN A 286 2.14 -114.92 54.54
N ASP A 287 3.35 -114.64 55.02
CA ASP A 287 4.30 -115.63 55.55
C ASP A 287 3.74 -116.36 56.79
N ASP A 288 3.19 -115.63 57.77
CA ASP A 288 2.57 -116.19 58.98
C ASP A 288 1.36 -117.06 58.62
N MET A 289 0.57 -116.65 57.63
CA MET A 289 -0.59 -117.39 57.15
C MET A 289 -0.16 -118.67 56.43
N GLU A 290 0.96 -118.66 55.68
CA GLU A 290 1.58 -119.87 55.16
C GLU A 290 2.11 -120.78 56.27
N PHE A 291 2.75 -120.21 57.30
CA PHE A 291 3.22 -120.96 58.46
C PHE A 291 2.06 -121.59 59.25
N ILE A 292 0.98 -120.85 59.52
CA ILE A 292 -0.23 -121.36 60.17
C ILE A 292 -0.86 -122.45 59.32
N LYS A 293 -0.99 -122.25 58.00
CA LYS A 293 -1.48 -123.27 57.08
C LYS A 293 -0.64 -124.55 57.17
N SER A 294 0.68 -124.44 57.23
CA SER A 294 1.59 -125.58 57.42
C SER A 294 1.43 -126.25 58.80
N SER A 295 1.31 -125.47 59.88
CA SER A 295 1.19 -125.95 61.26
C SER A 295 -0.15 -126.62 61.54
N LEU A 296 -1.26 -126.07 61.02
CA LEU A 296 -2.59 -126.70 61.07
C LEU A 296 -2.59 -128.04 60.33
N THR A 297 -1.84 -128.13 59.22
CA THR A 297 -1.68 -129.38 58.48
C THR A 297 -0.95 -130.44 59.33
N GLN A 298 0.06 -130.05 60.11
CA GLN A 298 0.76 -130.94 61.06
C GLN A 298 -0.10 -131.32 62.27
N LEU A 299 -0.86 -130.40 62.86
CA LEU A 299 -1.71 -130.68 64.02
C LEU A 299 -2.87 -131.62 63.68
N LEU A 300 -3.48 -131.45 62.50
CA LEU A 300 -4.51 -132.38 62.00
C LEU A 300 -3.95 -133.78 61.72
N GLN A 301 -2.64 -133.91 61.46
CA GLN A 301 -1.99 -135.23 61.37
C GLN A 301 -1.84 -135.91 62.73
N ASN A 302 -1.59 -135.15 63.80
CA ASN A 302 -1.28 -135.74 65.11
C ASN A 302 -2.51 -135.99 66.00
N TYR A 303 -3.67 -135.38 65.72
CA TYR A 303 -4.90 -135.67 66.49
C TYR A 303 -5.61 -136.96 66.04
N ASN A 304 -5.07 -137.66 65.03
CA ASN A 304 -5.61 -138.89 64.46
C ASN A 304 -4.85 -140.16 64.88
N GLN A 305 -4.18 -140.16 66.05
CA GLN A 305 -3.63 -141.39 66.67
C GLN A 305 -3.87 -141.44 68.18
#